data_AF-A0A1Y3BFH8-F1
#
_entry.id   AF-A0A1Y3BFH8-F1
#
_cell.length_a   1.000
_cell.length_b   1.000
_cell.length_c   1.000
_cell.angle_alpha   90.00
_cell.angle_beta   90.00
_cell.angle_gamma   90.00
#
_symmetry.space_group_name_H-M   'P 1'
#
loop_
_entity.id
_entity.type
_entity.pdbx_description
1 polymer ?
#
loop_
_entity_poly.entity_id
_entity_poly.type
_entity_poly.pdbx_seq_one_letter_code
_entity_poly.pdbx_strand_id
1 'polypeptide(L)'
;MKYFQSTSSMKPMFELEHYLGIESGFVYDRESNTMAIICIEQTLLFAFETREILLQWQIKLREHFCKERHFLVQVVNVPNNINGHHNATTTTTTNHSNNQNKVKCGSARLLLQDSIFCLVNGIPPTLLCYWSIKQLRRFGLIDGKFCFEGGSKCGKVWAFYF
;
A
#
# COMPACT_ATOMS: atom_id res chain seq x y z
N MET A 1 7.90 -17.40 -15.28
CA MET A 1 7.52 -16.13 -14.64
C MET A 1 7.47 -15.07 -15.73
N LYS A 2 6.29 -14.54 -16.01
CA LYS A 2 6.12 -13.42 -16.95
C LYS A 2 5.95 -12.14 -16.14
N TYR A 3 6.55 -11.07 -16.61
CA TYR A 3 6.45 -9.74 -16.04
C TYR A 3 5.57 -8.88 -16.94
N PHE A 4 4.58 -8.19 -16.37
CA PHE A 4 3.58 -7.46 -17.16
C PHE A 4 4.04 -6.07 -17.64
N GLN A 5 5.25 -5.60 -17.29
CA GLN A 5 5.66 -4.21 -17.56
C GLN A 5 7.02 -4.05 -18.29
N SER A 6 7.49 -5.01 -19.10
CA SER A 6 8.73 -4.79 -19.89
C SER A 6 8.49 -4.81 -21.40
N THR A 7 8.81 -3.69 -22.04
CA THR A 7 9.01 -3.55 -23.49
C THR A 7 10.48 -3.67 -23.90
N SER A 8 11.40 -4.09 -23.01
CA SER A 8 12.84 -4.18 -23.32
C SER A 8 13.47 -5.55 -23.01
N SER A 9 14.56 -5.86 -23.73
CA SER A 9 15.27 -7.15 -23.74
C SER A 9 16.18 -7.41 -22.54
N MET A 10 16.20 -6.53 -21.52
CA MET A 10 16.90 -6.82 -20.26
C MET A 10 15.98 -7.53 -19.28
N LYS A 11 16.51 -8.54 -18.57
CA LYS A 11 15.87 -9.07 -17.35
C LYS A 11 15.69 -7.87 -16.41
N PRO A 12 14.46 -7.43 -16.12
CA PRO A 12 14.28 -6.19 -15.41
C PRO A 12 14.80 -6.34 -13.97
N MET A 13 15.72 -5.45 -13.59
CA MET A 13 16.24 -5.33 -12.23
C MET A 13 15.40 -4.29 -11.53
N PHE A 14 14.64 -4.69 -10.51
CA PHE A 14 13.76 -3.78 -9.79
C PHE A 14 14.39 -3.43 -8.46
N GLU A 15 14.51 -2.14 -8.21
CA GLU A 15 14.75 -1.64 -6.87
C GLU A 15 13.45 -1.79 -6.07
N LEU A 16 13.50 -2.64 -5.04
CA LEU A 16 12.40 -2.86 -4.10
C LEU A 16 12.40 -1.83 -2.96
N GLU A 17 13.00 -0.66 -3.22
CA GLU A 17 13.01 0.43 -2.27
C GLU A 17 11.58 0.75 -1.85
N HIS A 18 11.39 0.87 -0.53
CA HIS A 18 10.09 1.16 0.08
C HIS A 18 9.01 0.08 -0.17
N TYR A 19 9.39 -1.20 -0.04
CA TYR A 19 8.47 -2.34 0.04
C TYR A 19 7.37 -2.13 1.10
N LEU A 20 6.12 -2.47 0.77
CA LEU A 20 4.93 -2.35 1.63
C LEU A 20 4.18 -3.68 1.83
N GLY A 21 4.32 -4.65 0.92
CA GLY A 21 3.73 -5.98 1.06
C GLY A 21 3.57 -6.76 -0.23
N ILE A 22 3.20 -8.04 -0.10
CA ILE A 22 2.91 -8.95 -1.22
C ILE A 22 1.45 -9.38 -1.20
N GLU A 23 0.78 -9.32 -2.35
CA GLU A 23 -0.55 -9.90 -2.52
C GLU A 23 -0.58 -10.89 -3.68
N SER A 24 -1.37 -11.95 -3.54
CA SER A 24 -1.56 -12.97 -4.56
C SER A 24 -3.00 -13.48 -4.54
N GLY A 25 -3.34 -14.36 -5.49
CA GLY A 25 -4.67 -14.98 -5.56
C GLY A 25 -5.73 -14.12 -6.25
N PHE A 26 -5.32 -13.18 -7.10
CA PHE A 26 -6.20 -12.44 -7.99
C PHE A 26 -5.99 -12.86 -9.45
N VAL A 27 -6.95 -12.51 -10.31
CA VAL A 27 -6.85 -12.72 -11.75
C VAL A 27 -6.49 -11.40 -12.41
N TYR A 28 -5.47 -11.39 -13.26
CA TYR A 28 -5.08 -10.22 -14.04
C TYR A 28 -4.61 -10.64 -15.42
N ASP A 29 -5.09 -9.94 -16.47
CA ASP A 29 -4.79 -10.23 -17.88
C ASP A 29 -4.91 -11.74 -18.24
N ARG A 30 -6.02 -12.36 -17.83
CA ARG A 30 -6.33 -13.80 -18.00
C ARG A 30 -5.40 -14.78 -17.28
N GLU A 31 -4.41 -14.30 -16.53
CA GLU A 31 -3.57 -15.14 -15.68
C GLU A 31 -4.17 -15.23 -14.27
N SER A 32 -4.33 -16.44 -13.74
CA SER A 32 -4.89 -16.69 -12.39
C SER A 32 -3.83 -16.85 -11.31
N ASN A 33 -2.61 -17.22 -11.70
CA ASN A 33 -1.48 -17.41 -10.80
C ASN A 33 -0.67 -16.12 -10.77
N THR A 34 -1.26 -15.06 -10.22
CA THR A 34 -0.64 -13.73 -10.19
C THR A 34 -0.25 -13.28 -8.79
N MET A 35 0.83 -12.51 -8.71
CA MET A 35 1.36 -11.90 -7.50
C MET A 35 1.72 -10.44 -7.77
N ALA A 36 1.37 -9.57 -6.84
CA ALA A 36 1.76 -8.18 -6.78
C ALA A 36 2.76 -7.97 -5.65
N ILE A 37 3.86 -7.28 -5.93
CA ILE A 37 4.71 -6.66 -4.92
C ILE A 37 4.36 -5.18 -4.88
N ILE A 38 3.93 -4.69 -3.73
CA ILE A 38 3.48 -3.32 -3.53
C ILE A 38 4.63 -2.54 -2.89
N CYS A 39 5.04 -1.45 -3.54
CA CYS A 39 6.00 -0.48 -3.03
C CYS A 39 5.34 0.92 -3.01
N ILE A 40 5.99 1.91 -2.37
CA ILE A 40 5.47 3.28 -2.32
C ILE A 40 5.26 3.88 -3.72
N GLU A 41 6.17 3.63 -4.65
CA GLU A 41 6.16 4.30 -5.96
C GLU A 41 5.58 3.44 -7.08
N GLN A 42 5.57 2.12 -6.91
CA GLN A 42 5.16 1.18 -7.94
C GLN A 42 4.55 -0.09 -7.36
N THR A 43 3.73 -0.76 -8.17
CA THR A 43 3.29 -2.13 -7.91
C THR A 43 3.79 -3.02 -9.03
N LEU A 44 4.63 -3.99 -8.70
CA LEU A 44 5.21 -4.93 -9.64
C LEU A 44 4.31 -6.16 -9.77
N LEU A 45 3.96 -6.54 -10.99
CA LEU A 45 3.07 -7.67 -11.26
C LEU A 45 3.78 -8.83 -11.92
N PHE A 46 3.53 -10.02 -11.39
CA PHE A 46 4.11 -11.27 -11.84
C PHE A 46 3.03 -12.30 -12.11
N ALA A 47 3.16 -13.01 -13.22
CA ALA A 47 2.39 -14.23 -13.51
C ALA A 47 3.30 -15.45 -13.47
N PHE A 48 2.77 -16.52 -12.87
CA PHE A 48 3.43 -17.80 -12.71
C PHE A 48 2.67 -18.86 -13.50
N GLU A 49 3.41 -19.89 -13.93
CA GLU A 49 2.81 -20.99 -14.70
C GLU A 49 1.87 -21.82 -13.84
N THR A 50 2.27 -22.09 -12.59
CA THR A 50 1.46 -22.85 -11.63
C THR A 50 1.31 -22.10 -10.31
N ARG A 51 0.29 -22.49 -9.53
CA ARG A 51 0.05 -21.93 -8.19
C ARG A 51 1.15 -22.33 -7.21
N GLU A 52 1.71 -23.52 -7.38
CA GLU A 52 2.80 -24.03 -6.55
C GLU A 52 4.05 -23.16 -6.69
N ILE A 53 4.41 -22.78 -7.92
CA ILE A 53 5.56 -21.89 -8.16
C ILE A 53 5.29 -20.52 -7.54
N LEU A 54 4.09 -19.96 -7.70
CA LEU A 54 3.71 -18.70 -7.07
C LEU A 54 3.89 -18.76 -5.55
N LEU A 55 3.36 -19.81 -4.89
CA LEU A 55 3.43 -19.95 -3.44
C LEU A 55 4.88 -20.08 -2.96
N GLN A 56 5.71 -20.84 -3.67
CA GLN A 56 7.14 -20.96 -3.37
C GLN A 56 7.85 -19.60 -3.46
N TRP A 57 7.57 -18.80 -4.50
CA TRP A 57 8.11 -17.45 -4.63
C TRP A 57 7.61 -16.53 -3.53
N GLN A 58 6.32 -16.55 -3.21
CA GLN A 58 5.74 -15.74 -2.14
C GLN A 58 6.37 -16.05 -0.78
N ILE A 59 6.53 -17.33 -0.44
CA ILE A 59 7.19 -17.76 0.82
C ILE A 59 8.62 -17.26 0.84
N LYS A 60 9.39 -17.54 -0.22
CA LYS A 60 10.79 -17.14 -0.31
C LYS A 60 10.97 -15.63 -0.17
N LEU A 61 10.13 -14.82 -0.82
CA LEU A 61 10.20 -13.37 -0.68
C LEU A 61 9.87 -12.97 0.77
N ARG A 62 8.78 -13.47 1.36
CA ARG A 62 8.39 -13.14 2.74
C ARG A 62 9.42 -13.56 3.80
N GLU A 63 10.26 -14.55 3.53
CA GLU A 63 11.38 -14.91 4.40
C GLU A 63 12.54 -13.90 4.36
N HIS A 64 12.71 -13.20 3.24
CA HIS A 64 13.80 -12.23 3.05
C HIS A 64 13.37 -10.78 3.29
N PHE A 65 12.06 -10.49 3.24
CA PHE A 65 11.48 -9.19 3.59
C PHE A 65 10.91 -9.17 5.01
N CYS A 66 10.58 -7.97 5.50
CA CYS A 66 9.97 -7.80 6.81
C CYS A 66 8.54 -8.34 6.83
N LYS A 67 8.14 -8.91 7.98
CA LYS A 67 6.81 -9.49 8.19
C LYS A 67 5.73 -8.43 8.06
N GLU A 68 4.97 -8.49 6.96
CA GLU A 68 3.79 -7.68 6.74
C GLU A 68 2.53 -8.35 7.31
N ARG A 69 1.57 -7.53 7.75
CA ARG A 69 0.22 -7.97 8.16
C ARG A 69 -0.82 -7.36 7.24
N HIS A 70 -1.82 -8.16 6.88
CA HIS A 70 -2.91 -7.76 5.98
C HIS A 70 -4.22 -7.82 6.73
N PHE A 71 -5.03 -6.77 6.61
CA PHE A 71 -6.37 -6.71 7.14
C PHE A 71 -7.33 -6.25 6.06
N LEU A 72 -8.46 -6.94 5.93
CA LEU A 72 -9.59 -6.39 5.19
C LEU A 72 -10.18 -5.27 6.05
N VAL A 73 -10.46 -4.12 5.43
CA VAL A 73 -11.01 -2.98 6.17
C VAL A 73 -12.12 -2.31 5.38
N GLN A 74 -13.01 -1.63 6.10
CA GLN A 74 -13.96 -0.69 5.51
C GLN A 74 -13.60 0.73 5.94
N VAL A 75 -13.24 1.56 4.97
CA VAL A 75 -13.00 2.99 5.19
C VAL A 75 -14.34 3.68 5.38
N VAL A 76 -14.55 4.27 6.55
CA VAL A 76 -15.84 4.87 6.94
C VAL A 76 -15.78 6.37 7.15
N ASN A 77 -14.58 6.92 7.35
CA ASN A 77 -14.38 8.36 7.38
C ASN A 77 -13.09 8.72 6.64
N VAL A 78 -13.22 9.61 5.67
CA VAL A 78 -12.11 10.25 4.95
C VAL A 78 -12.17 11.75 5.26
N PRO A 79 -11.09 12.38 5.76
CA PRO A 79 -11.15 13.78 6.13
C PRO A 79 -11.47 14.70 4.95
N ASN A 80 -12.42 15.62 5.16
CA ASN A 80 -12.72 16.68 4.20
C ASN A 80 -11.53 17.64 4.10
N ASN A 81 -10.99 17.78 2.90
CA ASN A 81 -9.83 18.62 2.56
C ASN A 81 -8.52 18.18 3.24
N ILE A 82 -7.82 17.25 2.59
CA ILE A 82 -6.45 16.81 2.89
C ILE A 82 -5.43 17.96 2.69
N ASN A 83 -5.77 18.97 1.88
CA ASN A 83 -4.94 20.13 1.60
C ASN A 83 -5.42 21.36 2.40
N GLY A 84 -5.14 21.39 3.71
CA GLY A 84 -5.27 22.62 4.47
C GLY A 84 -4.42 23.73 3.83
N HIS A 85 -5.03 24.90 3.59
CA HIS A 85 -4.46 26.14 3.06
C HIS A 85 -2.95 26.28 3.23
N HIS A 86 -2.23 26.19 2.12
CA HIS A 86 -0.82 26.55 1.97
C HIS A 86 -0.71 28.07 1.92
N ASN A 87 -0.47 28.71 3.07
CA ASN A 87 0.23 29.98 3.06
C ASN A 87 1.71 29.70 2.73
N ALA A 88 2.09 30.06 1.51
CA ALA A 88 3.42 29.89 0.97
C ALA A 88 4.46 30.57 1.86
N THR A 89 5.33 29.78 2.49
CA THR A 89 6.71 30.22 2.77
C THR A 89 7.62 29.01 2.59
N THR A 90 8.44 29.12 1.56
CA THR A 90 9.41 28.20 1.00
C THR A 90 10.29 27.52 2.06
N THR A 91 10.27 26.19 2.11
CA THR A 91 11.46 25.40 2.42
C THR A 91 11.40 24.08 1.67
N THR A 92 12.29 23.97 0.69
CA THR A 92 12.56 22.80 -0.13
C THR A 92 13.03 21.65 0.76
N THR A 93 12.20 20.62 0.92
CA THR A 93 12.66 19.31 1.39
C THR A 93 11.82 18.24 0.71
N THR A 94 12.50 17.31 0.06
CA THR A 94 12.00 16.17 -0.69
C THR A 94 10.98 15.37 0.13
N ASN A 95 9.70 15.46 -0.20
CA ASN A 95 8.64 14.80 0.56
C ASN A 95 7.92 13.82 -0.36
N HIS A 96 8.14 12.52 -0.13
CA HIS A 96 7.36 11.44 -0.73
C HIS A 96 5.86 11.77 -0.56
N SER A 97 5.21 12.17 -1.66
CA SER A 97 3.86 12.71 -1.60
C SER A 97 2.86 11.59 -1.36
N ASN A 98 2.29 11.57 -0.16
CA ASN A 98 1.23 10.64 0.20
C ASN A 98 -0.04 10.98 -0.59
N ASN A 99 -0.46 10.12 -1.53
CA ASN A 99 -1.51 10.41 -2.52
C ASN A 99 -2.94 10.26 -1.96
N GLN A 100 -3.18 10.79 -0.75
CA GLN A 100 -4.40 10.62 0.05
C GLN A 100 -5.67 11.10 -0.65
N ASN A 101 -5.56 11.97 -1.67
CA ASN A 101 -6.70 12.52 -2.42
C ASN A 101 -7.50 11.46 -3.20
N LYS A 102 -6.96 10.25 -3.36
CA LYS A 102 -7.64 9.14 -4.05
C LYS A 102 -8.50 8.27 -3.12
N VAL A 103 -8.39 8.43 -1.80
CA VAL A 103 -9.10 7.56 -0.86
C VAL A 103 -10.58 7.92 -0.81
N LYS A 104 -11.44 6.91 -0.92
CA LYS A 104 -12.89 7.01 -0.76
C LYS A 104 -13.35 6.06 0.33
N CYS A 105 -14.51 6.33 0.92
CA CYS A 105 -15.16 5.35 1.79
C CYS A 105 -15.50 4.08 1.00
N GLY A 106 -15.40 2.92 1.66
CA GLY A 106 -15.63 1.61 1.05
C GLY A 106 -14.57 0.57 1.45
N SER A 107 -14.67 -0.60 0.84
CA SER A 107 -13.74 -1.70 1.10
C SER A 107 -12.33 -1.38 0.63
N ALA A 108 -11.35 -1.72 1.45
CA ALA A 108 -9.94 -1.63 1.14
C ALA A 108 -9.18 -2.73 1.90
N ARG A 109 -7.88 -2.78 1.68
CA ARG A 109 -6.95 -3.62 2.44
C ARG A 109 -5.96 -2.71 3.14
N LEU A 110 -5.77 -2.95 4.44
CA LEU A 110 -4.76 -2.31 5.26
C LEU A 110 -3.56 -3.25 5.36
N LEU A 111 -2.42 -2.82 4.84
CA LEU A 111 -1.16 -3.53 4.98
C LEU A 111 -0.32 -2.82 6.04
N LEU A 112 0.36 -3.56 6.90
CA LEU A 112 1.21 -3.05 7.98
C LEU A 112 2.58 -3.72 7.91
N GLN A 113 3.63 -2.93 7.69
CA GLN A 113 5.02 -3.37 7.59
C GLN A 113 5.96 -2.29 8.14
N ASP A 114 6.94 -2.66 8.97
CA ASP A 114 8.02 -1.77 9.44
C ASP A 114 7.58 -0.37 9.92
N SER A 115 6.55 -0.32 10.75
CA SER A 115 5.98 0.93 11.24
C SER A 115 5.40 1.84 10.15
N ILE A 116 5.07 1.29 8.99
CA ILE A 116 4.27 1.90 7.93
C ILE A 116 2.98 1.07 7.82
N PHE A 117 1.83 1.73 7.76
CA PHE A 117 0.63 1.07 7.25
C PHE A 117 0.14 1.78 6.00
N CYS A 118 -0.43 1.04 5.07
CA CYS A 118 -0.92 1.57 3.82
C CYS A 118 -2.29 1.00 3.43
N LEU A 119 -3.05 1.78 2.68
CA LEU A 119 -4.30 1.34 2.09
C LEU A 119 -4.08 0.97 0.63
N VAL A 120 -4.57 -0.20 0.27
CA VAL A 120 -4.50 -0.75 -1.07
C VAL A 120 -5.89 -1.20 -1.50
N ASN A 121 -6.25 -0.94 -2.76
CA ASN A 121 -7.53 -1.37 -3.31
C ASN A 121 -7.41 -1.78 -4.78
N GLY A 122 -8.40 -2.53 -5.27
CA GLY A 122 -8.51 -2.92 -6.67
C GLY A 122 -7.65 -4.13 -7.08
N ILE A 123 -7.80 -4.49 -8.35
CA ILE A 123 -7.05 -5.53 -9.06
C ILE A 123 -6.55 -4.90 -10.37
N PRO A 124 -5.23 -4.75 -10.58
CA PRO A 124 -4.17 -5.12 -9.65
C PRO A 124 -4.19 -4.23 -8.39
N PRO A 125 -3.63 -4.71 -7.27
CA PRO A 125 -3.54 -3.94 -6.04
C PRO A 125 -2.90 -2.57 -6.29
N THR A 126 -3.62 -1.50 -5.98
CA THR A 126 -3.15 -0.12 -6.16
C THR A 126 -3.01 0.55 -4.82
N LEU A 127 -1.81 1.07 -4.53
CA LEU A 127 -1.56 1.89 -3.34
C LEU A 127 -2.36 3.18 -3.42
N LEU A 128 -3.22 3.41 -2.42
CA LEU A 128 -3.99 4.65 -2.28
C LEU A 128 -3.22 5.69 -1.47
N CYS A 129 -2.67 5.25 -0.33
CA CYS A 129 -1.93 6.10 0.61
C CYS A 129 -1.20 5.22 1.63
N TYR A 130 -0.23 5.81 2.34
CA TYR A 130 0.52 5.14 3.41
C TYR A 130 0.87 6.13 4.52
N TRP A 131 1.07 5.65 5.74
CA TRP A 131 1.43 6.49 6.88
C TRP A 131 2.52 5.82 7.69
N SER A 132 3.49 6.61 8.14
CA SER A 132 4.42 6.16 9.17
C SER A 132 3.73 6.24 10.53
N ILE A 133 3.71 5.14 11.27
CA ILE A 133 3.21 5.06 12.65
C ILE A 133 3.93 6.08 13.54
N LYS A 134 5.24 6.29 13.31
CA LYS A 134 6.06 7.27 14.04
C LYS A 134 5.59 8.72 13.86
N GLN A 135 4.82 9.00 12.82
CA GLN A 135 4.29 10.33 12.50
C GLN A 135 2.82 10.49 12.90
N LEU A 136 2.20 9.50 13.54
CA LEU A 136 0.85 9.64 14.08
C LEU A 136 0.86 10.50 15.33
N ARG A 137 -0.18 11.33 15.50
CA ARG A 137 -0.44 12.07 16.75
C ARG A 137 -1.15 11.20 17.77
N ARG A 138 -2.12 10.41 17.29
CA ARG A 138 -2.95 9.54 18.11
C ARG A 138 -3.54 8.42 17.26
N PHE A 139 -3.80 7.28 17.88
CA PHE A 139 -4.58 6.19 17.32
C PHE A 139 -5.29 5.43 18.44
N GLY A 140 -6.34 4.68 18.12
CA GLY A 140 -7.06 3.90 19.10
C GLY A 140 -8.32 3.25 18.55
N LEU A 141 -8.94 2.42 19.38
CA LEU A 141 -10.24 1.83 19.11
C LEU A 141 -11.34 2.77 19.65
N ILE A 142 -12.27 3.20 18.81
CA ILE A 142 -13.41 4.06 19.17
C ILE A 142 -14.67 3.45 18.54
N ASP A 143 -15.65 3.04 19.35
CA ASP A 143 -16.89 2.42 18.89
C ASP A 143 -16.68 1.26 17.91
N GLY A 144 -15.71 0.40 18.20
CA GLY A 144 -15.34 -0.74 17.34
C GLY A 144 -14.58 -0.37 16.05
N LYS A 145 -14.27 0.91 15.85
CA LYS A 145 -13.48 1.41 14.72
C LYS A 145 -12.04 1.62 15.15
N PHE A 146 -11.11 1.28 14.29
CA PHE A 146 -9.75 1.78 14.41
C PHE A 146 -9.67 3.19 13.83
N CYS A 147 -9.36 4.14 14.70
CA CYS A 147 -9.26 5.56 14.35
C CYS A 147 -7.82 6.03 14.56
N PHE A 148 -7.34 6.91 13.69
CA PHE A 148 -6.04 7.56 13.88
C PHE A 148 -6.03 8.98 13.32
N GLU A 149 -5.12 9.79 13.84
CA GLU A 149 -4.84 11.15 13.35
C GLU A 149 -3.37 11.23 12.97
N GLY A 150 -3.11 11.61 11.72
CA GLY A 150 -1.76 11.90 11.27
C GLY A 150 -1.19 13.16 11.94
N GLY A 151 0.14 13.25 12.04
CA GLY A 151 0.84 14.50 12.30
C GLY A 151 0.61 15.53 11.20
N SER A 152 1.20 16.73 11.35
CA SER A 152 1.13 17.79 10.34
C SER A 152 1.60 17.35 8.95
N LYS A 153 2.43 16.30 8.88
CA LYS A 153 2.94 15.67 7.64
C LYS A 153 2.10 14.50 7.12
N CYS A 154 1.05 14.08 7.84
CA CYS A 154 0.31 12.84 7.60
C CYS A 154 -1.22 13.00 7.47
N GLY A 155 -1.75 14.23 7.61
CA GLY A 155 -3.18 14.53 7.39
C GLY A 155 -4.04 14.39 8.66
N LYS A 156 -5.36 14.62 8.50
CA LYS A 156 -6.36 14.72 9.58
C LYS A 156 -6.86 13.33 10.06
N VAL A 157 -7.97 13.28 10.81
CA VAL A 157 -8.53 12.07 11.45
C VAL A 157 -9.16 11.11 10.43
N TRP A 158 -8.73 9.84 10.47
CA TRP A 158 -9.22 8.72 9.67
C TRP A 158 -9.88 7.66 10.55
N ALA A 159 -10.81 6.88 10.00
CA ALA A 159 -11.45 5.77 10.69
C ALA A 159 -11.74 4.56 9.77
N PHE A 160 -11.46 3.36 10.28
CA PHE A 160 -11.65 2.07 9.60
C PHE A 160 -12.38 1.07 10.51
N TYR A 161 -13.11 0.14 9.91
CA TYR A 161 -13.47 -1.14 10.54
C TYR A 161 -12.51 -2.24 10.07
N PHE A 162 -12.23 -3.19 10.95
CA PHE A 162 -11.53 -4.45 10.65
C PHE A 162 -12.52 -5.59 10.40
#